data_AF-A0A936KHE8-F1
#
_entry.id   AF-A0A936KHE8-F1
#
_cell.length_a   1.000
_cell.length_b   1.000
_cell.length_c   1.000
_cell.angle_alpha   90.00
_cell.angle_beta   90.00
_cell.angle_gamma   90.00
#
_symmetry.space_group_name_H-M   'P 1'
#
loop_
_entity.id
_entity.type
_entity.pdbx_description
1 polymer ?
#
loop_
_entity_poly.entity_id
_entity_poly.type
_entity_poly.pdbx_seq_one_letter_code
_entity_poly.pdbx_strand_id
1 'polypeptide(L)'
;MEVARETAARREATLRAIGRQLDEEAARREAQAAAARLPPSSSSTRRYRLWGRTDPNAELILYAEAWSRKIQLNMTFDMVREAAMQPHTDPLVTVAIRSDGSVESVTFVKSSGAAALDEAIRRVVQSQAPYQAFPPGLAREFDVIEIRRTWYFDVAIRLY
;
A
#
# COMPACT_ATOMS: atom_id res chain seq x y z
N MET A 1 50.52 -28.82 31.01
CA MET A 1 50.04 -28.41 29.67
C MET A 1 48.52 -28.53 29.47
N GLU A 2 47.75 -28.94 30.50
CA GLU A 2 46.32 -29.24 30.37
C GLU A 2 45.40 -28.04 30.64
N VAL A 3 45.75 -27.20 31.63
CA VAL A 3 45.00 -25.99 32.04
C VAL A 3 44.89 -24.93 30.92
N ALA A 4 45.89 -24.85 30.03
CA ALA A 4 45.89 -23.93 28.89
C ALA A 4 44.89 -24.36 27.79
N ARG A 5 44.64 -25.66 27.63
CA ARG A 5 43.66 -26.18 26.67
C ARG A 5 42.22 -25.98 27.17
N GLU A 6 42.01 -26.11 28.47
CA GLU A 6 40.69 -25.95 29.11
C GLU A 6 40.23 -24.48 29.12
N THR A 7 41.15 -23.53 29.32
CA THR A 7 40.85 -22.09 29.24
C THR A 7 40.61 -21.60 27.81
N ALA A 8 41.30 -22.17 26.82
CA ALA A 8 41.03 -21.93 25.40
C ALA A 8 39.65 -22.45 24.99
N ALA A 9 39.30 -23.68 25.41
CA ALA A 9 37.98 -24.27 25.15
C ALA A 9 36.83 -23.48 25.78
N ARG A 10 37.00 -22.98 27.02
CA ARG A 10 36.02 -22.10 27.67
C ARG A 10 35.85 -20.77 26.95
N ARG A 11 36.94 -20.13 26.52
CA ARG A 11 36.89 -18.88 25.73
C ARG A 11 36.23 -19.08 24.38
N GLU A 12 36.54 -20.18 23.70
CA GLU A 12 35.92 -20.53 22.42
C GLU A 12 34.42 -20.81 22.59
N ALA A 13 34.02 -21.50 23.66
CA ALA A 13 32.62 -21.70 23.99
C ALA A 13 31.89 -20.37 24.28
N THR A 14 32.53 -19.44 24.99
CA THR A 14 31.97 -18.09 25.24
C THR A 14 31.82 -17.30 23.94
N LEU A 15 32.82 -17.29 23.07
CA LEU A 15 32.76 -16.59 21.78
C LEU A 15 31.67 -17.17 20.86
N ARG A 16 31.53 -18.50 20.83
CA ARG A 16 30.44 -19.17 20.09
C ARG A 16 29.06 -18.86 20.67
N ALA A 17 28.95 -18.75 22.00
CA ALA A 17 27.69 -18.36 22.65
C ALA A 17 27.30 -16.91 22.32
N ILE A 18 28.28 -15.99 22.34
CA ILE A 18 28.08 -14.59 21.95
C ILE A 18 27.68 -14.48 20.48
N GLY A 19 28.34 -15.24 19.58
CA GLY A 19 27.99 -15.28 18.16
C GLY A 19 26.54 -15.69 17.93
N ARG A 20 26.08 -16.78 18.57
CA ARG A 20 24.67 -17.21 18.48
C ARG A 20 23.69 -16.16 18.98
N GLN A 21 24.01 -15.48 20.08
CA GLN A 21 23.13 -14.44 20.63
C GLN A 21 23.02 -13.25 19.66
N LEU A 22 24.12 -12.84 19.03
CA LEU A 22 24.13 -11.75 18.04
C LEU A 22 23.34 -12.11 16.78
N ASP A 23 23.47 -13.35 16.30
CA ASP A 23 22.69 -13.85 15.15
C ASP A 23 21.18 -13.90 15.46
N GLU A 24 20.81 -14.34 16.67
CA GLU A 24 19.42 -14.32 17.14
C GLU A 24 18.85 -12.90 17.25
N GLU A 25 19.65 -11.94 17.73
CA GLU A 25 19.25 -10.54 17.79
C GLU A 25 19.11 -9.91 16.39
N ALA A 26 20.02 -10.23 15.47
CA ALA A 26 19.95 -9.78 14.09
C ALA A 26 18.68 -10.32 13.41
N ALA A 27 18.41 -11.62 13.57
CA ALA A 27 17.20 -12.26 13.06
C ALA A 27 15.93 -11.65 13.67
N ARG A 28 15.92 -11.31 14.96
CA ARG A 28 14.79 -10.62 15.61
C ARG A 28 14.58 -9.21 15.08
N ARG A 29 15.64 -8.44 14.86
CA ARG A 29 15.54 -7.08 14.28
C ARG A 29 15.06 -7.15 12.83
N GLU A 30 15.55 -8.10 12.05
CA GLU A 30 15.12 -8.30 10.67
C GLU A 30 13.66 -8.75 10.60
N ALA A 31 13.23 -9.63 11.51
CA ALA A 31 11.83 -10.02 11.66
C ALA A 31 10.93 -8.86 12.09
N GLN A 32 11.39 -7.98 13.00
CA GLN A 32 10.65 -6.76 13.36
C GLN A 32 10.57 -5.76 12.21
N ALA A 33 11.66 -5.56 11.46
CA ALA A 33 11.66 -4.69 10.28
C ALA A 33 10.76 -5.25 9.16
N ALA A 34 10.75 -6.56 8.97
CA ALA A 34 9.83 -7.23 8.05
C ALA A 34 8.38 -7.13 8.53
N ALA A 35 8.11 -7.34 9.82
CA ALA A 35 6.78 -7.18 10.41
C ALA A 35 6.26 -5.73 10.34
N ALA A 36 7.14 -4.74 10.43
CA ALA A 36 6.79 -3.33 10.21
C ALA A 36 6.52 -2.99 8.74
N ARG A 37 7.08 -3.77 7.80
CA ARG A 37 6.78 -3.68 6.35
C ARG A 37 5.51 -4.42 5.95
N LEU A 38 5.13 -5.43 6.73
CA LEU A 38 3.87 -6.14 6.55
C LEU A 38 2.72 -5.26 7.07
N PRO A 39 1.60 -5.15 6.34
CA PRO A 39 0.43 -4.47 6.86
C PRO A 39 -0.02 -5.18 8.15
N PRO A 40 -0.40 -4.42 9.21
CA PRO A 40 -0.74 -5.01 10.50
C PRO A 40 -1.86 -6.04 10.35
N SER A 41 -1.61 -7.26 10.81
CA SER A 41 -2.58 -8.35 10.76
C SER A 41 -3.72 -8.12 11.76
N SER A 42 -4.94 -8.16 11.25
CA SER A 42 -6.17 -8.58 11.94
C SER A 42 -6.52 -7.98 13.32
N SER A 43 -6.15 -6.74 13.63
CA SER A 43 -7.07 -5.91 14.41
C SER A 43 -8.20 -5.52 13.47
N SER A 44 -9.45 -5.39 13.96
CA SER A 44 -10.58 -4.95 13.11
C SER A 44 -10.28 -3.55 12.59
N THR A 45 -9.54 -3.49 11.49
CA THR A 45 -9.09 -2.25 10.86
C THR A 45 -10.36 -1.48 10.61
N ARG A 46 -10.45 -0.26 11.14
CA ARG A 46 -11.64 0.57 11.01
C ARG A 46 -11.74 1.00 9.55
N ARG A 47 -12.33 0.12 8.76
CA ARG A 47 -12.36 0.19 7.31
C ARG A 47 -13.68 0.77 6.89
N TYR A 48 -13.62 1.84 6.10
CA TYR A 48 -14.79 2.46 5.53
C TYR A 48 -14.81 2.31 4.02
N ARG A 49 -15.96 1.93 3.46
CA ARG A 49 -16.18 1.94 2.02
C ARG A 49 -17.01 3.14 1.64
N LEU A 50 -16.41 4.05 0.89
CA LEU A 50 -17.06 5.25 0.42
C LEU A 50 -18.21 4.93 -0.55
N TRP A 51 -19.41 5.45 -0.27
CA TRP A 51 -20.57 5.35 -1.17
C TRP A 51 -20.62 6.49 -2.18
N GLY A 52 -19.55 6.63 -2.97
CA GLY A 52 -19.48 7.64 -4.04
C GLY A 52 -19.55 9.07 -3.49
N ARG A 53 -20.24 9.95 -4.21
CA ARG A 53 -20.48 11.36 -3.81
C ARG A 53 -21.73 11.56 -2.96
N THR A 54 -22.52 10.52 -2.76
CA THR A 54 -23.77 10.55 -1.96
C THR A 54 -23.55 10.15 -0.50
N ASP A 55 -22.29 9.96 -0.11
CA ASP A 55 -21.91 9.58 1.23
C ASP A 55 -22.31 10.67 2.26
N PRO A 56 -22.83 10.32 3.43
CA PRO A 56 -23.18 11.32 4.44
C PRO A 56 -21.95 12.02 5.05
N ASN A 57 -20.76 11.44 4.93
CA ASN A 57 -19.54 12.01 5.50
C ASN A 57 -18.84 12.94 4.50
N ALA A 58 -19.00 14.25 4.70
CA ALA A 58 -18.40 15.27 3.84
C ALA A 58 -16.86 15.24 3.81
N GLU A 59 -16.19 14.90 4.93
CA GLU A 59 -14.73 14.79 4.95
C GLU A 59 -14.25 13.63 4.05
N LEU A 60 -14.96 12.50 4.07
CA LEU A 60 -14.66 11.35 3.21
C LEU A 60 -14.84 11.70 1.72
N ILE A 61 -15.89 12.44 1.38
CA ILE A 61 -16.11 12.92 0.01
C ILE A 61 -14.94 13.81 -0.42
N LEU A 62 -14.60 14.83 0.38
CA LEU A 62 -13.53 15.77 0.06
C LEU A 62 -12.18 15.07 -0.09
N TYR A 63 -11.87 14.12 0.79
CA TYR A 63 -10.66 13.31 0.69
C TYR A 63 -10.61 12.51 -0.62
N ALA A 64 -11.72 11.85 -0.97
CA ALA A 64 -11.79 11.06 -2.19
C ALA A 64 -11.78 11.91 -3.47
N GLU A 65 -12.32 13.13 -3.43
CA GLU A 65 -12.20 14.10 -4.52
C GLU A 65 -10.77 14.60 -4.68
N ALA A 66 -10.07 14.90 -3.58
CA ALA A 66 -8.66 15.30 -3.61
C ALA A 66 -7.78 14.16 -4.17
N TRP A 67 -8.01 12.92 -3.73
CA TRP A 67 -7.37 11.74 -4.29
C TRP A 67 -7.64 11.61 -5.81
N SER A 68 -8.91 11.71 -6.22
CA SER A 68 -9.29 11.60 -7.63
C SER A 68 -8.60 12.68 -8.47
N ARG A 69 -8.61 13.92 -7.98
CA ARG A 69 -7.98 15.07 -8.62
C ARG A 69 -6.47 14.89 -8.76
N LYS A 70 -5.80 14.33 -7.74
CA LYS A 70 -4.36 14.00 -7.84
C LYS A 70 -4.10 13.05 -9.00
N ILE A 71 -4.90 12.01 -9.19
CA ILE A 71 -4.73 11.09 -10.31
C ILE A 71 -5.00 11.79 -11.65
N GLN A 72 -6.06 12.58 -11.73
CA GLN A 72 -6.49 13.24 -12.98
C GLN A 72 -5.54 14.36 -13.46
N LEU A 73 -4.88 15.07 -12.54
CA LEU A 73 -3.99 16.19 -12.88
C LEU A 73 -2.55 15.76 -13.22
N ASN A 74 -2.19 14.51 -13.00
CA ASN A 74 -0.83 14.05 -13.26
C ASN A 74 -0.66 13.60 -14.72
N MET A 75 0.56 13.78 -15.26
CA MET A 75 0.95 13.33 -16.61
C MET A 75 1.09 11.80 -16.74
N THR A 76 0.46 11.03 -15.86
CA THR A 76 0.48 9.56 -15.90
C THR A 76 -0.33 8.98 -17.06
N PHE A 77 -1.02 9.81 -17.85
CA PHE A 77 -1.68 9.38 -19.08
C PHE A 77 -0.73 8.64 -20.02
N ASP A 78 0.54 9.06 -20.13
CA ASP A 78 1.53 8.36 -20.95
C ASP A 78 1.72 6.89 -20.53
N MET A 79 1.55 6.57 -19.24
CA MET A 79 1.66 5.19 -18.73
C MET A 79 0.50 4.30 -19.17
N VAL A 80 -0.66 4.88 -19.46
CA VAL A 80 -1.88 4.15 -19.84
C VAL A 80 -2.20 4.28 -21.33
N ARG A 81 -1.60 5.25 -22.05
CA ARG A 81 -1.95 5.59 -23.43
C ARG A 81 -1.95 4.38 -24.36
N GLU A 82 -0.83 3.66 -24.43
CA GLU A 82 -0.70 2.50 -25.32
C GLU A 82 -1.66 1.36 -24.93
N ALA A 83 -1.88 1.18 -23.62
CA ALA A 83 -2.79 0.16 -23.12
C ALA A 83 -4.26 0.50 -23.39
N ALA A 84 -4.62 1.79 -23.36
CA ALA A 84 -5.95 2.30 -23.66
C ALA A 84 -6.27 2.30 -25.16
N MET A 85 -5.30 2.11 -26.06
CA MET A 85 -5.57 1.95 -27.50
C MET A 85 -6.26 0.61 -27.82
N GLN A 86 -6.11 -0.39 -26.96
CA GLN A 86 -6.75 -1.68 -27.16
C GLN A 86 -8.24 -1.61 -26.81
N PRO A 87 -9.11 -2.44 -27.43
CA PRO A 87 -10.51 -2.53 -27.04
C PRO A 87 -10.65 -2.85 -25.55
N HIS A 88 -11.35 -1.98 -24.82
CA HIS A 88 -11.56 -2.11 -23.40
C HIS A 88 -12.92 -1.52 -23.00
N THR A 89 -13.33 -1.79 -21.77
CA THR A 89 -14.48 -1.17 -21.12
C THR A 89 -14.01 -0.38 -19.91
N ASP A 90 -14.82 0.55 -19.43
CA ASP A 90 -14.51 1.31 -18.22
C ASP A 90 -14.45 0.39 -17.00
N PRO A 91 -13.27 0.22 -16.36
CA PRO A 91 -13.16 -0.60 -15.17
C PRO A 91 -13.69 0.13 -13.95
N LEU A 92 -14.30 -0.64 -13.04
CA LEU A 92 -14.71 -0.18 -11.73
C LEU A 92 -13.65 -0.65 -10.72
N VAL A 93 -12.90 0.28 -10.16
CA VAL A 93 -11.72 -0.03 -9.32
C VAL A 93 -11.95 0.52 -7.93
N THR A 94 -11.60 -0.29 -6.92
CA THR A 94 -11.55 0.10 -5.52
C THR A 94 -10.08 0.22 -5.10
N VAL A 95 -9.69 1.41 -4.64
CA VAL A 95 -8.36 1.65 -4.07
C VAL A 95 -8.51 1.83 -2.57
N ALA A 96 -7.85 0.95 -1.81
CA ALA A 96 -7.79 1.04 -0.36
C ALA A 96 -6.55 1.84 0.05
N ILE A 97 -6.76 2.95 0.75
CA ILE A 97 -5.69 3.82 1.24
C ILE A 97 -5.69 3.75 2.76
N ARG A 98 -4.51 3.67 3.37
CA ARG A 98 -4.34 3.68 4.83
C ARG A 98 -4.30 5.11 5.36
N SER A 99 -4.47 5.27 6.67
CA SER A 99 -4.50 6.57 7.33
C SER A 99 -3.21 7.40 7.17
N ASP A 100 -2.08 6.75 6.92
CA ASP A 100 -0.79 7.38 6.61
C ASP A 100 -0.63 7.79 5.13
N GLY A 101 -1.64 7.53 4.27
CA GLY A 101 -1.63 7.82 2.84
C GLY A 101 -0.99 6.72 1.98
N SER A 102 -0.53 5.61 2.56
CA SER A 102 -0.03 4.46 1.80
C SER A 102 -1.15 3.69 1.12
N VAL A 103 -0.86 3.07 -0.02
CA VAL A 103 -1.83 2.22 -0.73
C VAL A 103 -1.79 0.82 -0.14
N GLU A 104 -2.91 0.37 0.41
CA GLU A 104 -3.07 -1.00 0.91
C GLU A 104 -3.38 -1.98 -0.22
N SER A 105 -4.32 -1.64 -1.11
CA SER A 105 -4.68 -2.52 -2.22
C SER A 105 -5.36 -1.78 -3.36
N VAL A 106 -5.32 -2.40 -4.55
CA VAL A 106 -6.04 -1.97 -5.75
C VAL A 106 -6.82 -3.18 -6.28
N THR A 107 -8.14 -3.13 -6.15
CA THR A 107 -9.03 -4.25 -6.46
C THR A 107 -10.00 -3.86 -7.59
N PHE A 108 -10.08 -4.70 -8.62
CA PHE A 108 -11.00 -4.50 -9.74
C PHE A 108 -12.34 -5.16 -9.42
N VAL A 109 -13.38 -4.35 -9.23
CA VAL A 109 -14.78 -4.82 -9.12
C VAL A 109 -15.28 -5.23 -10.51
N LYS A 110 -14.89 -4.45 -11.53
CA LYS A 110 -15.05 -4.78 -12.94
C LYS A 110 -13.71 -4.50 -13.64
N SER A 111 -13.14 -5.51 -14.27
CA SER A 111 -11.94 -5.38 -15.12
C SER A 111 -12.25 -4.60 -16.39
N SER A 112 -11.23 -3.97 -16.98
CA SER A 112 -11.39 -3.29 -18.27
C SER A 112 -11.56 -4.28 -19.43
N GLY A 113 -11.19 -5.54 -19.23
CA GLY A 113 -11.10 -6.55 -20.29
C GLY A 113 -9.74 -6.55 -21.00
N ALA A 114 -8.87 -5.57 -20.74
CA ALA A 114 -7.51 -5.49 -21.26
C ALA A 114 -6.50 -5.58 -20.09
N ALA A 115 -5.79 -6.71 -19.98
CA ALA A 115 -4.85 -6.95 -18.89
C ALA A 115 -3.74 -5.90 -18.81
N ALA A 116 -3.28 -5.39 -19.96
CA ALA A 116 -2.29 -4.32 -20.02
C ALA A 116 -2.81 -3.01 -19.39
N LEU A 117 -4.09 -2.69 -19.59
CA LEU A 117 -4.72 -1.49 -19.03
C LEU A 117 -4.95 -1.65 -17.53
N ASP A 118 -5.42 -2.80 -17.08
CA ASP A 118 -5.58 -3.09 -15.64
C ASP A 118 -4.23 -2.99 -14.90
N GLU A 119 -3.15 -3.48 -15.50
CA GLU A 119 -1.81 -3.36 -14.93
C GLU A 119 -1.31 -1.91 -14.94
N ALA A 120 -1.55 -1.18 -16.03
CA ALA A 120 -1.21 0.24 -16.10
C ALA A 120 -1.93 1.05 -15.02
N ILE A 121 -3.22 0.78 -14.74
CA ILE A 121 -3.97 1.40 -13.65
C ILE A 121 -3.30 1.17 -12.29
N ARG A 122 -2.89 -0.08 -11.99
CA ARG A 122 -2.15 -0.37 -10.74
C ARG A 122 -0.88 0.46 -10.65
N ARG A 123 -0.11 0.55 -11.74
CA ARG A 123 1.13 1.34 -11.80
C ARG A 123 0.87 2.83 -11.60
N VAL A 124 -0.20 3.38 -12.21
CA VAL A 124 -0.59 4.77 -11.98
C VAL A 124 -0.87 5.00 -10.49
N VAL A 125 -1.72 4.17 -9.87
CA VAL A 125 -2.06 4.31 -8.45
C VAL A 125 -0.82 4.26 -7.56
N GLN A 126 0.11 3.34 -7.84
CA GLN A 126 1.34 3.19 -7.05
C GLN A 126 2.35 4.31 -7.30
N SER A 127 2.49 4.79 -8.54
CA SER A 127 3.40 5.91 -8.89
C SER A 127 3.05 7.22 -8.18
N GLN A 128 1.79 7.35 -7.77
CA GLN A 128 1.26 8.52 -7.09
C GLN A 128 1.25 8.38 -5.58
N ALA A 129 1.69 7.24 -5.04
CA ALA A 129 1.87 7.04 -3.62
C ALA A 129 3.14 7.79 -3.12
N PRO A 130 3.14 8.27 -1.87
CA PRO A 130 2.01 8.27 -0.94
C PRO A 130 0.96 9.34 -1.29
N TYR A 131 -0.28 9.06 -0.91
CA TYR A 131 -1.38 10.04 -0.94
C TYR A 131 -1.37 10.90 0.31
N GLN A 132 -2.27 11.88 0.37
CA GLN A 132 -2.43 12.69 1.58
C GLN A 132 -2.79 11.77 2.76
N ALA A 133 -2.10 11.93 3.88
CA ALA A 133 -2.53 11.29 5.12
C ALA A 133 -3.95 11.76 5.49
N PHE A 134 -4.69 10.92 6.19
CA PHE A 134 -6.06 11.23 6.57
C PHE A 134 -6.09 12.47 7.47
N PRO A 135 -7.00 13.43 7.23
CA PRO A 135 -7.29 14.49 8.17
C PRO A 135 -7.54 13.94 9.58
N PRO A 136 -7.23 14.69 10.66
CA PRO A 136 -7.38 14.18 12.02
C PRO A 136 -8.78 13.68 12.38
N GLY A 137 -9.84 14.19 11.75
CA GLY A 137 -11.21 13.65 11.88
C GLY A 137 -11.28 12.20 11.37
N LEU A 138 -11.00 12.02 10.07
CA LEU A 138 -10.94 10.70 9.44
C LEU A 138 -9.96 9.73 10.10
N ALA A 139 -8.74 10.15 10.45
CA ALA A 139 -7.75 9.26 11.08
C ALA A 139 -8.17 8.76 12.48
N ARG A 140 -9.02 9.53 13.18
CA ARG A 140 -9.59 9.13 14.47
C ARG A 140 -10.68 8.08 14.32
N GLU A 141 -11.32 7.97 13.16
CA GLU A 141 -12.44 7.05 12.92
C GLU A 141 -12.03 5.86 12.07
N PHE A 142 -11.12 6.05 11.12
CA PHE A 142 -10.79 5.09 10.08
C PHE A 142 -9.28 4.86 9.95
N ASP A 143 -8.92 3.60 9.80
CA ASP A 143 -7.56 3.17 9.51
C ASP A 143 -7.36 2.98 8.00
N VAL A 144 -8.44 2.65 7.29
CA VAL A 144 -8.44 2.41 5.84
C VAL A 144 -9.72 2.94 5.22
N ILE A 145 -9.58 3.65 4.10
CA ILE A 145 -10.71 4.09 3.27
C ILE A 145 -10.62 3.39 1.91
N GLU A 146 -11.69 2.71 1.53
CA GLU A 146 -11.88 2.13 0.20
C GLU A 146 -12.59 3.14 -0.71
N ILE A 147 -11.85 3.71 -1.67
CA ILE A 147 -12.39 4.63 -2.67
C ILE A 147 -12.69 3.84 -3.94
N ARG A 148 -13.97 3.74 -4.29
CA ARG A 148 -14.42 3.10 -5.52
C ARG A 148 -14.75 4.14 -6.59
N ARG A 149 -14.14 4.02 -7.78
CA ARG A 149 -14.41 4.89 -8.94
C ARG A 149 -14.44 4.10 -10.24
N THR A 150 -15.25 4.57 -11.17
CA THR A 150 -15.16 4.16 -12.57
C THR A 150 -14.03 4.94 -13.22
N TRP A 151 -13.12 4.23 -13.88
CA TRP A 151 -12.01 4.84 -14.61
C TRP A 151 -12.38 4.96 -16.07
N TYR A 152 -12.19 6.14 -16.62
CA TYR A 152 -12.43 6.45 -18.01
C TYR A 152 -11.14 6.97 -18.63
N PHE A 153 -10.81 6.48 -19.82
CA PHE A 153 -9.58 6.81 -20.53
C PHE A 153 -9.94 7.49 -21.86
N ASP A 154 -9.60 8.77 -21.98
CA ASP A 154 -9.71 9.52 -23.24
C ASP A 154 -8.36 10.16 -23.60
N VAL A 155 -8.30 11.47 -23.77
CA VAL A 155 -7.06 12.26 -23.80
C VAL A 155 -6.40 12.36 -22.41
N ALA A 156 -7.12 11.98 -21.36
CA ALA A 156 -6.68 11.96 -19.98
C ALA A 156 -7.35 10.82 -19.19
N ILE A 157 -6.91 10.62 -17.94
CA ILE A 157 -7.61 9.75 -16.99
C ILE A 157 -8.71 10.55 -16.32
N ARG A 158 -9.94 10.02 -16.29
CA ARG A 158 -11.06 10.59 -15.52
C ARG A 158 -11.65 9.57 -14.56
N LEU A 159 -12.01 10.03 -13.38
CA LEU A 159 -12.57 9.21 -12.30
C LEU A 159 -13.98 9.70 -11.95
N TYR A 160 -14.95 8.80 -11.97
CA TYR A 160 -16.35 9.07 -11.67
C TYR A 160 -16.82 8.29 -10.43
#